data_AF-A0A9D7HUE6-F1
#
_entry.id   AF-A0A9D7HUE6-F1
#
_cell.length_a   1.000
_cell.length_b   1.000
_cell.length_c   1.000
_cell.angle_alpha   90.00
_cell.angle_beta   90.00
_cell.angle_gamma   90.00
#
_symmetry.space_group_name_H-M   'P 1'
#
loop_
_entity.id
_entity.type
_entity.pdbx_description
1 polymer ?
#
loop_
_entity_poly.entity_id
_entity_poly.type
_entity_poly.pdbx_seq_one_letter_code
_entity_poly.pdbx_strand_id
1 'polypeptide(L)'
;MNLKAKVLVAIMCVLMLSTSSYAFRFSVGGFGGLNIPIAQEDTESGTAFGAKARIPLMGSIAIEPNIVFAENGDASYDVEGGWNKTMTHEGGKYTSFGVDLVIGSIMGYKGFGAYGILGLSSSKFEKKGIPDLTKGTYWFGLGFEYGFTDQISLDVRGKAFIFPYKDDANPNGDDKGSRKNGLVTVGLNYYFGFTE
;
A
#
# COMPACT_ATOMS: atom_id res chain seq x y z
N MET A 1 -14.82 2.27 -36.90
CA MET A 1 -15.17 2.28 -35.47
C MET A 1 -14.39 3.38 -34.76
N ASN A 2 -15.08 4.35 -34.13
CA ASN A 2 -14.44 5.51 -33.49
C ASN A 2 -13.70 5.10 -32.20
N LEU A 3 -12.70 5.89 -31.78
CA LEU A 3 -11.81 5.57 -30.65
C LEU A 3 -12.57 5.16 -29.38
N LYS A 4 -13.67 5.85 -29.07
CA LYS A 4 -14.53 5.55 -27.91
C LYS A 4 -15.13 4.13 -27.97
N ALA A 5 -15.56 3.69 -29.15
CA ALA A 5 -16.11 2.35 -29.35
C ALA A 5 -15.01 1.27 -29.30
N LYS A 6 -13.78 1.58 -29.73
CA LYS A 6 -12.62 0.69 -29.55
C LYS A 6 -12.25 0.51 -28.08
N VAL A 7 -12.26 1.59 -27.31
CA VAL A 7 -12.01 1.55 -25.85
C VAL A 7 -13.09 0.76 -25.13
N LEU A 8 -14.37 0.98 -25.46
CA LEU A 8 -15.48 0.25 -24.84
C LEU A 8 -15.43 -1.25 -25.15
N VAL A 9 -15.14 -1.62 -26.40
CA VAL A 9 -15.00 -3.04 -26.80
C VAL A 9 -13.79 -3.67 -26.13
N ALA A 10 -12.66 -2.97 -26.00
CA ALA A 10 -11.50 -3.47 -25.27
C ALA A 10 -11.83 -3.71 -23.78
N ILE A 11 -12.56 -2.81 -23.13
CA ILE A 11 -13.02 -2.98 -21.74
C ILE A 11 -13.96 -4.18 -21.65
N MET A 12 -14.93 -4.33 -22.55
CA MET A 12 -15.83 -5.50 -22.57
C MET A 12 -15.09 -6.81 -22.80
N CYS A 13 -14.12 -6.86 -23.71
CA CYS A 13 -13.31 -8.06 -23.96
C CYS A 13 -12.47 -8.45 -22.74
N VAL A 14 -11.95 -7.47 -21.98
CA VAL A 14 -11.25 -7.72 -20.71
C VAL A 14 -12.22 -8.27 -19.65
N LEU A 15 -13.47 -7.77 -19.62
CA LEU A 15 -14.48 -8.23 -18.67
C LEU A 15 -15.06 -9.62 -19.01
N MET A 16 -15.03 -10.03 -20.28
CA MET A 16 -15.55 -11.34 -20.71
C MET A 16 -14.60 -12.52 -20.46
N LEU A 17 -13.33 -12.26 -20.09
CA LEU A 17 -12.35 -13.31 -19.79
C LEU A 17 -12.49 -13.93 -18.40
N SER A 18 -13.49 -13.56 -17.59
CA SER A 18 -13.57 -13.91 -16.16
C SER A 18 -14.51 -15.07 -15.79
N THR A 19 -14.89 -15.95 -16.71
CA THR A 19 -15.68 -17.15 -16.35
C THR A 19 -14.76 -18.30 -15.92
N SER A 20 -14.24 -18.25 -14.69
CA SER A 20 -13.53 -19.37 -14.08
C SER A 20 -14.36 -19.96 -12.93
N SER A 21 -14.42 -21.29 -12.87
CA SER A 21 -14.95 -22.07 -11.75
C SER A 21 -14.42 -21.53 -10.41
N TYR A 22 -15.31 -21.26 -9.47
CA TYR A 22 -14.98 -20.62 -8.19
C TYR A 22 -14.42 -21.64 -7.20
N ALA A 23 -13.14 -21.96 -7.33
CA ALA A 23 -12.39 -22.53 -6.24
C ALA A 23 -12.08 -21.43 -5.20
N PHE A 24 -12.59 -21.57 -3.98
CA PHE A 24 -12.26 -20.65 -2.89
C PHE A 24 -10.79 -20.86 -2.49
N ARG A 25 -9.93 -19.88 -2.82
CA ARG A 25 -8.49 -19.91 -2.50
C ARG A 25 -8.08 -18.63 -1.80
N PHE A 26 -7.60 -18.71 -0.57
CA PHE A 26 -7.07 -17.56 0.16
C PHE A 26 -5.55 -17.60 0.19
N SER A 27 -4.89 -16.47 0.40
CA SER A 27 -3.44 -16.44 0.58
C SER A 27 -3.01 -15.68 1.82
N VAL A 28 -1.81 -16.00 2.28
CA VAL A 28 -1.11 -15.25 3.32
C VAL A 28 0.28 -14.94 2.79
N GLY A 29 0.76 -13.72 3.02
CA GLY A 29 2.03 -13.27 2.50
C GLY A 29 2.71 -12.24 3.37
N GLY A 30 4.04 -12.22 3.27
CA GLY A 30 4.90 -11.18 3.83
C GLY A 30 5.39 -10.26 2.73
N PHE A 31 5.65 -9.00 3.06
CA PHE A 31 6.24 -8.04 2.13
C PHE A 31 7.26 -7.14 2.82
N GLY A 32 8.20 -6.62 2.04
CA GLY A 32 9.22 -5.66 2.44
C GLY A 32 9.49 -4.66 1.31
N GLY A 33 9.99 -3.48 1.63
CA GLY A 33 10.23 -2.45 0.64
C GLY A 33 10.57 -1.08 1.22
N LEU A 34 10.28 -0.06 0.43
CA LEU A 34 10.67 1.32 0.68
C LEU A 34 9.44 2.19 0.91
N ASN A 35 9.49 2.99 1.98
CA ASN A 35 8.57 4.08 2.24
C ASN A 35 9.18 5.39 1.78
N ILE A 36 8.60 6.02 0.77
CA ILE A 36 9.11 7.20 0.08
C ILE A 36 8.21 8.38 0.44
N PRO A 37 8.70 9.37 1.21
CA PRO A 37 7.94 10.59 1.44
C PRO A 37 7.70 11.36 0.14
N ILE A 38 6.46 11.79 -0.09
CA ILE A 38 6.08 12.59 -1.26
C ILE A 38 5.82 14.01 -0.79
N ALA A 39 6.60 14.97 -1.31
CA ALA A 39 6.49 16.39 -0.96
C ALA A 39 6.71 16.68 0.54
N GLN A 40 7.67 15.98 1.17
CA GLN A 40 8.19 16.31 2.49
C GLN A 40 9.69 16.52 2.36
N GLU A 41 10.17 17.73 2.64
CA GLU A 41 11.60 18.07 2.61
C GLU A 41 12.31 17.60 3.88
N ASP A 42 11.55 17.28 4.92
CA ASP A 42 12.09 17.03 6.26
C ASP A 42 12.35 15.57 6.61
N THR A 43 12.31 14.69 5.62
CA THR A 43 12.28 13.25 5.89
C THR A 43 12.81 12.48 4.70
N GLU A 44 13.73 11.55 4.96
CA GLU A 44 14.27 10.66 3.94
C GLU A 44 13.41 9.39 3.77
N SER A 45 13.65 8.68 2.66
CA SER A 45 13.01 7.39 2.42
C SER A 45 13.48 6.37 3.45
N GLY A 46 12.56 5.59 3.98
CA GLY A 46 12.87 4.53 4.94
C GLY A 46 12.36 3.17 4.49
N THR A 47 12.38 2.22 5.41
CA THR A 47 11.99 0.84 5.13
C THR A 47 10.56 0.56 5.58
N ALA A 48 9.90 -0.34 4.88
CA ALA A 48 8.60 -0.84 5.27
C ALA A 48 8.51 -2.35 5.10
N PHE A 49 7.87 -3.02 6.04
CA PHE A 49 7.59 -4.45 5.97
C PHE A 49 6.25 -4.76 6.60
N GLY A 50 5.72 -5.95 6.35
CA GLY A 50 4.43 -6.32 6.90
C GLY A 50 3.93 -7.67 6.45
N ALA A 51 2.71 -7.96 6.85
CA ALA A 51 2.00 -9.17 6.50
C ALA A 51 0.59 -8.84 6.01
N LYS A 52 0.07 -9.69 5.14
CA LYS A 52 -1.25 -9.56 4.55
C LYS A 52 -1.88 -10.94 4.37
N ALA A 53 -3.20 -10.99 4.41
CA ALA A 53 -3.96 -12.16 3.99
C ALA A 53 -4.96 -11.72 2.94
N ARG A 54 -5.00 -12.40 1.78
CA ARG A 54 -5.94 -12.09 0.70
C ARG A 54 -7.06 -13.13 0.68
N ILE A 55 -8.28 -12.66 0.78
CA ILE A 55 -9.49 -13.47 0.81
C ILE A 55 -10.34 -13.08 -0.40
N PRO A 56 -10.46 -13.93 -1.43
CA PRO A 56 -11.30 -13.63 -2.58
C PRO A 56 -12.76 -13.57 -2.14
N LEU A 57 -13.47 -12.52 -2.56
CA LEU A 57 -14.92 -12.40 -2.37
C LEU A 57 -15.65 -12.94 -3.58
N MET A 58 -15.25 -12.51 -4.78
CA MET A 58 -15.86 -12.91 -6.05
C MET A 58 -14.95 -12.54 -7.22
N GLY A 59 -14.75 -13.46 -8.17
CA GLY A 59 -14.10 -13.18 -9.46
C GLY A 59 -12.75 -12.48 -9.31
N SER A 60 -12.72 -11.21 -9.70
CA SER A 60 -11.55 -10.34 -9.65
C SER A 60 -11.46 -9.47 -8.38
N ILE A 61 -12.29 -9.70 -7.36
CA ILE A 61 -12.39 -8.88 -6.15
C ILE A 61 -12.03 -9.70 -4.91
N ALA A 62 -11.10 -9.17 -4.11
CA ALA A 62 -10.67 -9.73 -2.84
C ALA A 62 -10.57 -8.64 -1.77
N ILE A 63 -10.71 -9.06 -0.52
CA ILE A 63 -10.31 -8.23 0.63
C ILE A 63 -8.95 -8.69 1.13
N GLU A 64 -8.16 -7.75 1.60
CA GLU A 64 -6.79 -7.98 2.02
C GLU A 64 -6.52 -7.26 3.36
N PRO A 65 -6.94 -7.83 4.49
CA PRO A 65 -6.46 -7.39 5.80
C PRO A 65 -4.92 -7.41 5.83
N ASN A 66 -4.34 -6.32 6.33
CA ASN A 66 -2.90 -6.14 6.37
C ASN A 66 -2.43 -5.40 7.62
N ILE A 67 -1.20 -5.71 8.01
CA ILE A 67 -0.42 -4.99 9.00
C ILE A 67 0.86 -4.51 8.34
N VAL A 68 1.16 -3.22 8.49
CA VAL A 68 2.34 -2.56 7.91
C VAL A 68 3.12 -1.92 9.03
N PHE A 69 4.41 -2.21 9.09
CA PHE A 69 5.40 -1.50 9.88
C PHE A 69 6.27 -0.72 8.92
N ALA A 70 6.26 0.60 9.02
CA ALA A 70 7.07 1.47 8.18
C ALA A 70 7.85 2.44 9.06
N GLU A 71 9.09 2.68 8.68
CA GLU A 71 9.97 3.66 9.29
C GLU A 71 10.35 4.67 8.23
N ASN A 72 10.47 5.93 8.62
CA ASN A 72 11.08 6.95 7.78
C ASN A 72 12.58 7.01 8.07
N GLY A 73 13.39 7.35 7.06
CA GLY A 73 14.81 7.60 7.27
C GLY A 73 15.03 8.87 8.09
N ASP A 74 16.12 8.89 8.86
CA ASP A 74 16.56 10.08 9.58
C ASP A 74 16.97 11.17 8.59
N ALA A 75 16.49 12.40 8.78
CA ALA A 75 16.94 13.54 8.00
C ALA A 75 18.03 14.29 8.78
N SER A 76 19.16 14.55 8.12
CA SER A 76 20.23 15.39 8.66
C SER A 76 20.18 16.77 8.02
N TYR A 77 20.18 17.82 8.84
CA TYR A 77 20.30 19.19 8.37
C TYR A 77 21.64 19.78 8.79
N ASP A 78 22.34 20.38 7.83
CA ASP A 78 23.45 21.27 8.09
C ASP A 78 22.90 22.66 8.41
N VAL A 79 23.09 23.11 9.64
CA VAL A 79 22.71 24.47 10.05
C VAL A 79 23.81 25.42 9.59
N GLU A 80 23.55 26.18 8.53
CA GLU A 80 24.48 27.19 8.04
C GLU A 80 24.51 28.39 9.01
N GLY A 81 25.53 28.41 9.89
CA GLY A 81 25.60 29.40 10.98
C GLY A 81 26.84 29.32 11.89
N GLY A 82 27.95 28.74 11.43
CA GLY A 82 29.26 28.86 12.10
C GLY A 82 29.55 27.90 13.26
N TRP A 83 28.68 26.92 13.52
CA TRP A 83 28.97 25.83 14.46
C TRP A 83 28.54 24.52 13.81
N ASN A 84 29.50 23.70 13.35
CA ASN A 84 29.28 22.36 12.81
C ASN A 84 28.57 21.45 13.83
N LYS A 85 27.25 21.57 13.94
CA LYS A 85 26.38 20.68 14.71
C LYS A 85 25.36 20.09 13.77
N THR A 86 25.63 18.87 13.32
CA THR A 86 24.66 18.02 12.62
C THR A 86 23.52 17.71 13.60
N MET A 87 22.32 18.23 13.34
CA MET A 87 21.14 17.81 14.08
C MET A 87 20.49 16.67 13.28
N THR A 88 20.58 15.46 13.81
CA THR A 88 19.90 14.28 13.26
C THR A 88 18.48 14.25 13.80
N HIS A 89 17.49 14.37 12.91
CA HIS A 89 16.08 14.25 13.29
C HIS A 89 15.66 12.79 13.12
N GLU A 90 15.41 12.09 14.24
CA GLU A 90 14.97 10.69 14.21
C GLU A 90 13.65 10.56 13.41
N GLY A 91 13.68 9.71 12.39
CA GLY A 91 12.54 9.35 11.56
C GLY A 91 11.45 8.69 12.39
N GLY A 92 10.19 9.09 12.16
CA GLY A 92 9.07 8.55 12.91
C GLY A 92 8.71 7.11 12.49
N LYS A 93 8.20 6.33 13.44
CA LYS A 93 7.72 4.97 13.20
C LYS A 93 6.22 4.97 12.95
N TYR A 94 5.79 4.17 11.98
CA TYR A 94 4.41 4.03 11.57
C TYR A 94 4.00 2.56 11.68
N THR A 95 3.01 2.28 12.54
CA THR A 95 2.36 0.97 12.55
C THR A 95 0.93 1.14 12.06
N SER A 96 0.56 0.39 11.03
CA SER A 96 -0.74 0.51 10.38
C SER A 96 -1.45 -0.83 10.34
N PHE A 97 -2.73 -0.82 10.72
CA PHE A 97 -3.63 -1.96 10.60
C PHE A 97 -4.76 -1.56 9.65
N GLY A 98 -4.93 -2.30 8.56
CA GLY A 98 -5.87 -1.92 7.52
C GLY A 98 -6.51 -3.08 6.80
N VAL A 99 -7.45 -2.73 5.94
CA VAL A 99 -8.10 -3.64 5.01
C VAL A 99 -8.06 -2.99 3.64
N ASP A 100 -7.47 -3.71 2.69
CA ASP A 100 -7.38 -3.29 1.29
C ASP A 100 -8.43 -4.05 0.47
N LEU A 101 -9.14 -3.37 -0.41
CA LEU A 101 -9.91 -3.97 -1.49
C LEU A 101 -9.00 -4.13 -2.71
N VAL A 102 -8.86 -5.36 -3.18
CA VAL A 102 -8.01 -5.71 -4.31
C VAL A 102 -8.89 -6.07 -5.50
N ILE A 103 -8.65 -5.42 -6.64
CA ILE A 103 -9.48 -5.56 -7.85
C ILE A 103 -8.58 -5.91 -9.04
N GLY A 104 -8.71 -7.10 -9.61
CA GLY A 104 -7.98 -7.55 -10.79
C GLY A 104 -7.64 -9.03 -10.72
N SER A 105 -6.43 -9.40 -11.18
CA SER A 105 -5.95 -10.77 -11.13
C SER A 105 -5.57 -11.15 -9.69
N ILE A 106 -6.49 -11.80 -8.98
CA ILE A 106 -6.36 -12.11 -7.54
C ILE A 106 -6.24 -13.60 -7.23
N MET A 107 -6.29 -14.44 -8.26
CA MET A 107 -6.30 -15.88 -8.08
C MET A 107 -4.93 -16.40 -8.49
N GLY A 108 -4.19 -16.96 -7.52
CA GLY A 108 -2.82 -17.45 -7.62
C GLY A 108 -2.64 -18.61 -8.60
N TYR A 109 -2.94 -18.35 -9.86
CA TYR A 109 -2.63 -19.22 -10.97
C TYR A 109 -1.19 -18.96 -11.39
N LYS A 110 -0.56 -19.99 -11.94
CA LYS A 110 0.73 -19.82 -12.61
C LYS A 110 0.65 -18.74 -13.69
N GLY A 111 1.54 -17.75 -13.62
CA GLY A 111 1.62 -16.67 -14.59
C GLY A 111 1.51 -15.28 -14.00
N PHE A 112 1.32 -14.29 -14.87
CA PHE A 112 1.32 -12.87 -14.53
C PHE A 112 -0.10 -12.35 -14.30
N GLY A 113 -0.28 -11.56 -13.24
CA GLY A 113 -1.49 -10.87 -12.90
C GLY A 113 -1.24 -9.40 -12.56
N ALA A 114 -2.16 -8.53 -12.94
CA ALA A 114 -2.17 -7.13 -12.51
C ALA A 114 -3.45 -6.85 -11.71
N TYR A 115 -3.35 -5.99 -10.70
CA TYR A 115 -4.49 -5.62 -9.85
C TYR A 115 -4.35 -4.19 -9.32
N GLY A 116 -5.50 -3.57 -9.03
CA GLY A 116 -5.61 -2.33 -8.30
C GLY A 116 -5.90 -2.55 -6.83
N ILE A 117 -5.55 -1.56 -6.02
CA ILE A 117 -5.69 -1.60 -4.56
C ILE A 117 -6.38 -0.31 -4.11
N LEU A 118 -7.41 -0.44 -3.28
CA LEU A 118 -8.06 0.67 -2.57
C LEU A 118 -8.24 0.26 -1.11
N GLY A 119 -7.62 0.96 -0.17
CA GLY A 119 -7.57 0.52 1.23
C GLY A 119 -7.91 1.61 2.22
N LEU A 120 -8.35 1.15 3.39
CA LEU A 120 -8.56 1.96 4.59
C LEU A 120 -7.74 1.36 5.71
N SER A 121 -6.99 2.18 6.44
CA SER A 121 -6.24 1.71 7.59
C SER A 121 -6.32 2.67 8.77
N SER A 122 -6.18 2.13 9.97
CA SER A 122 -5.89 2.89 11.17
C SER A 122 -4.38 2.86 11.40
N SER A 123 -3.74 4.01 11.34
CA SER A 123 -2.29 4.13 11.48
C SER A 123 -1.95 4.85 12.78
N LYS A 124 -1.06 4.23 13.58
CA LYS A 124 -0.42 4.82 14.75
C LYS A 124 0.92 5.43 14.33
N PHE A 125 1.09 6.71 14.63
CA PHE A 125 2.37 7.40 14.48
C PHE A 125 3.00 7.60 15.85
N GLU A 126 4.18 7.00 16.05
CA GLU A 126 4.97 7.16 17.26
C GLU A 126 6.23 7.98 16.93
N LYS A 127 6.41 9.10 17.65
CA LYS A 127 7.61 9.93 17.58
C LYS A 127 7.98 10.39 18.99
N LYS A 128 9.24 10.24 19.38
CA LYS A 128 9.72 10.69 20.69
C LYS A 128 9.39 12.18 20.90
N GLY A 129 8.67 12.49 21.97
CA GLY A 129 8.31 13.86 22.36
C GLY A 129 6.97 14.39 21.83
N ILE A 130 6.20 13.59 21.08
CA ILE A 130 4.84 13.95 20.62
C ILE A 130 3.86 12.85 21.06
N PRO A 131 2.65 13.19 21.57
CA PRO A 131 1.64 12.20 21.91
C PRO A 131 1.20 11.37 20.70
N ASP A 132 0.99 10.07 20.92
CA ASP A 132 0.60 9.10 19.90
C ASP A 132 -0.67 9.52 19.17
N LEU A 133 -0.59 9.57 17.84
CA LEU A 133 -1.72 9.96 17.00
C LEU A 133 -2.23 8.75 16.22
N THR A 134 -3.45 8.31 16.50
CA THR A 134 -4.15 7.27 15.73
C THR A 134 -5.14 7.94 14.79
N LYS A 135 -4.93 7.85 13.47
CA LYS A 135 -5.86 8.40 12.46
C LYS A 135 -6.13 7.42 11.32
N GLY A 136 -7.28 7.62 10.68
CA GLY A 136 -7.67 6.90 9.48
C GLY A 136 -6.85 7.37 8.27
N THR A 137 -6.34 6.41 7.50
CA THR A 137 -5.50 6.61 6.33
C THR A 137 -6.16 5.92 5.14
N TYR A 138 -6.12 6.59 3.99
CA TYR A 138 -6.59 6.03 2.72
C TYR A 138 -5.39 5.56 1.90
N TRP A 139 -5.51 4.39 1.29
CA TRP A 139 -4.50 3.79 0.42
C TRP A 139 -5.05 3.63 -0.98
N PHE A 140 -4.24 3.94 -1.98
CA PHE A 140 -4.52 3.64 -3.37
C PHE A 140 -3.26 3.09 -4.01
N GLY A 141 -3.38 2.11 -4.90
CA GLY A 141 -2.20 1.49 -5.47
C GLY A 141 -2.48 0.58 -6.65
N LEU A 142 -1.39 0.14 -7.26
CA LEU A 142 -1.36 -0.87 -8.30
C LEU A 142 -0.34 -1.92 -7.91
N GLY A 143 -0.62 -3.16 -8.28
CA GLY A 143 0.28 -4.26 -8.05
C GLY A 143 0.28 -5.25 -9.19
N PHE A 144 1.37 -6.00 -9.22
CA PHE A 144 1.61 -7.10 -10.12
C PHE A 144 1.92 -8.33 -9.27
N GLU A 145 1.46 -9.48 -9.74
CA GLU A 145 1.74 -10.77 -9.15
C GLU A 145 2.28 -11.70 -10.24
N TYR A 146 3.25 -12.52 -9.88
CA TYR A 146 3.75 -13.59 -10.73
C TYR A 146 3.72 -14.91 -9.95
N GLY A 147 2.79 -15.79 -10.30
CA GLY A 147 2.69 -17.14 -9.76
C GLY A 147 3.77 -18.05 -10.34
N PHE A 148 4.72 -18.50 -9.52
CA PHE A 148 5.70 -19.51 -9.92
C PHE A 148 5.08 -20.90 -9.96
N THR A 149 4.24 -21.17 -8.98
CA THR A 149 3.43 -22.38 -8.84
C THR A 149 2.01 -21.97 -8.51
N ASP A 150 1.07 -22.93 -8.47
CA ASP A 150 -0.29 -22.62 -8.04
C ASP A 150 -0.33 -22.16 -6.57
N GLN A 151 0.69 -22.47 -5.77
CA GLN A 151 0.73 -22.13 -4.34
C GLN A 151 1.59 -20.91 -4.02
N ILE A 152 2.60 -20.60 -4.83
CA ILE A 152 3.59 -19.57 -4.50
C ILE A 152 3.62 -18.50 -5.58
N SER A 153 3.52 -17.26 -5.15
CA SER A 153 3.64 -16.10 -6.03
C SER A 153 4.58 -15.03 -5.48
N LEU A 154 5.21 -14.31 -6.40
CA LEU A 154 5.88 -13.05 -6.15
C LEU A 154 4.90 -11.90 -6.34
N ASP A 155 4.91 -10.95 -5.43
CA ASP A 155 4.03 -9.79 -5.43
C ASP A 155 4.87 -8.51 -5.43
N VAL A 156 4.64 -7.63 -6.39
CA VAL A 156 5.31 -6.32 -6.48
C VAL A 156 4.23 -5.25 -6.57
N ARG A 157 4.23 -4.28 -5.66
CA ARG A 157 3.18 -3.26 -5.61
C ARG A 157 3.70 -1.89 -5.25
N GLY A 158 3.07 -0.88 -5.83
CA GLY A 158 3.19 0.51 -5.44
C GLY A 158 1.88 0.97 -4.82
N LYS A 159 1.92 1.46 -3.59
CA LYS A 159 0.80 2.13 -2.94
C LYS A 159 1.18 3.57 -2.63
N ALA A 160 0.23 4.47 -2.67
CA ALA A 160 0.35 5.79 -2.09
C ALA A 160 -0.72 5.94 -1.02
N PHE A 161 -0.37 6.65 0.04
CA PHE A 161 -1.28 6.89 1.15
C PHE A 161 -1.26 8.34 1.59
N ILE A 162 -2.42 8.76 2.05
CA ILE A 162 -2.65 10.12 2.55
C ILE A 162 -3.04 10.01 4.00
N PHE A 163 -2.22 10.59 4.87
CA PHE A 163 -2.48 10.75 6.28
C PHE A 163 -2.99 12.18 6.52
N PRO A 164 -4.31 12.37 6.72
CA PRO A 164 -4.85 13.69 6.99
C PRO A 164 -4.46 14.14 8.40
N TYR A 165 -3.70 15.24 8.52
CA TYR A 165 -3.61 15.95 9.79
C TYR A 165 -4.81 16.88 9.90
N LYS A 166 -5.60 16.66 10.94
CA LYS A 166 -6.48 17.68 11.50
C LYS A 166 -5.69 18.35 12.61
N ASP A 167 -5.42 19.64 12.46
CA ASP A 167 -4.90 20.46 13.53
C ASP A 167 -6.09 20.79 14.45
N ASP A 168 -6.15 20.13 15.60
CA ASP A 168 -7.25 20.35 16.57
C ASP A 168 -7.08 21.69 17.31
N ALA A 169 -6.02 22.46 17.03
CA ALA A 169 -5.73 23.77 17.64
C ALA A 169 -6.23 24.98 16.82
N ASN A 170 -6.70 24.82 15.58
CA ASN A 170 -7.21 25.92 14.75
C ASN A 170 -8.70 25.75 14.42
N PRO A 171 -9.62 26.42 15.14
CA PRO A 171 -11.06 26.35 14.87
C PRO A 171 -11.50 27.02 13.55
N ASN A 172 -10.59 27.70 12.83
CA ASN A 172 -10.88 28.39 11.57
C ASN A 172 -10.57 27.58 10.31
N GLY A 173 -10.11 26.32 10.41
CA GLY A 173 -10.24 25.33 9.33
C GLY A 173 -9.34 25.47 8.09
N ASP A 174 -8.37 26.39 8.08
CA ASP A 174 -7.64 26.73 6.85
C ASP A 174 -6.31 25.99 6.61
N ASP A 175 -5.72 25.30 7.60
CA ASP A 175 -4.47 24.55 7.40
C ASP A 175 -4.67 23.03 7.52
N LYS A 176 -5.13 22.41 6.42
CA LYS A 176 -5.19 20.95 6.28
C LYS A 176 -3.85 20.41 5.76
N GLY A 177 -2.86 20.33 6.63
CA GLY A 177 -1.64 19.57 6.33
C GLY A 177 -1.98 18.10 6.04
N SER A 178 -1.50 17.54 4.93
CA SER A 178 -1.63 16.10 4.65
C SER A 178 -0.25 15.52 4.41
N ARG A 179 0.16 14.52 5.20
CA ARG A 179 1.39 13.78 4.88
C ARG A 179 1.06 12.75 3.81
N LYS A 180 1.81 12.81 2.71
CA LYS A 180 1.67 11.90 1.57
C LYS A 180 2.94 11.09 1.48
N ASN A 181 2.78 9.77 1.41
CA ASN A 181 3.89 8.85 1.27
C ASN A 181 3.55 7.85 0.16
N GLY A 182 4.55 7.50 -0.63
CA GLY A 182 4.56 6.36 -1.52
C GLY A 182 5.19 5.16 -0.81
N LEU A 183 4.75 3.97 -1.17
CA LEU A 183 5.22 2.70 -0.63
C LEU A 183 5.43 1.77 -1.82
N VAL A 184 6.67 1.32 -2.03
CA VAL A 184 6.99 0.33 -3.05
C VAL A 184 7.46 -0.92 -2.34
N THR A 185 6.72 -2.03 -2.49
CA THR A 185 7.02 -3.29 -1.81
C THR A 185 7.12 -4.48 -2.76
N VAL A 186 7.94 -5.43 -2.34
CA VAL A 186 8.06 -6.76 -2.91
C VAL A 186 7.71 -7.76 -1.82
N GLY A 187 6.96 -8.80 -2.15
CA GLY A 187 6.52 -9.80 -1.20
C GLY A 187 6.32 -11.17 -1.84
N LEU A 188 6.08 -12.15 -0.98
CA LEU A 188 5.75 -13.51 -1.37
C LEU A 188 4.39 -13.86 -0.76
N ASN A 189 3.52 -14.48 -1.56
CA ASN A 189 2.24 -15.01 -1.08
C ASN A 189 2.23 -16.54 -1.22
N TYR A 190 1.68 -17.19 -0.21
CA TYR A 190 1.35 -18.60 -0.21
C TYR A 190 -0.17 -18.79 -0.26
N TYR A 191 -0.66 -19.47 -1.30
CA TYR A 191 -2.07 -19.75 -1.55
C TYR A 191 -2.48 -21.10 -0.98
N PHE A 192 -3.57 -21.08 -0.21
CA PHE A 192 -4.26 -22.24 0.33
C PHE A 192 -5.54 -22.50 -0.46
N GLY A 193 -5.84 -23.77 -0.70
CA GLY A 193 -7.06 -24.22 -1.41
C GLY A 193 -6.74 -25.02 -2.68
N PHE A 194 -7.71 -25.82 -3.12
CA PHE A 194 -7.59 -26.73 -4.26
C PHE A 194 -7.99 -26.02 -5.56
N THR A 195 -7.26 -26.27 -6.63
CA THR A 195 -7.69 -26.01 -8.01
C THR A 195 -8.34 -27.30 -8.49
N GLU A 196 -9.67 -27.31 -8.69
CA GLU A 196 -10.33 -28.38 -9.48
C GLU A 196 -10.14 -28.11 -10.98
#